data_AF-A0A9W4GDB5-F1
#
_entry.id   AF-A0A9W4GDB5-F1
#
_cell.length_a   1.000
_cell.length_b   1.000
_cell.length_c   1.000
_cell.angle_alpha   90.00
_cell.angle_beta   90.00
_cell.angle_gamma   90.00
#
_symmetry.space_group_name_H-M   'P 1'
#
loop_
_entity.id
_entity.type
_entity.pdbx_description
1 polymer ?
#
loop_
_entity_poly.entity_id
_entity_poly.type
_entity_poly.pdbx_seq_one_letter_code
_entity_poly.pdbx_strand_id
1 'polypeptide(L)'
;MDPDTFKQTIPAMITTTLPIHPKIPTSSHLLKLPSELIEEILLYLDPFDLTSIITTCSYLASLARSDALWHFHVQQNVPGIKLISPFPCLSYRQLYAAHFPHWFIPRNKVWFGSQDMVGKLIITRYNPVLGQIEGYQLVAERLPTTSRFWDDDGEVLIEDFNPNCRLNLEQPIISLDTLEIKKSGKRFSEATTMKIDWPRQFLPRTSDPSRHLTPYYLSLAKENATGNEENHDVQLWPPKLIPARNRFQIGGPHCNEERPQRYSELSEQCFSIQHKINPRIMDNPSMHLCSLTYATLDPQLYTPTREKPYRGIWVGDYSGHGCEFLLLHQPDNPDPFDESAVIREIDETLEDFELRKEEERIYRGSIEAIKLTGDPNVPRGEHSFIAADISNKGLIYIAKDKAFKGARVVRSAGHIAADMFQNDHFIECQLILGSYNRLAQHWIGFGQVSFLERVNIDDFLSPSS
;
A
#
# COMPACT_ATOMS: atom_id res chain seq x y z
N MET A 1 -37.53 -80.91 -37.81
CA MET A 1 -38.54 -80.94 -36.75
C MET A 1 -37.91 -80.27 -35.53
N ASP A 2 -38.25 -79.00 -35.32
CA ASP A 2 -38.35 -78.44 -33.95
C ASP A 2 -39.41 -79.25 -33.16
N PRO A 3 -39.48 -79.25 -31.80
CA PRO A 3 -39.22 -78.11 -30.90
C PRO A 3 -38.71 -78.45 -29.46
N ASP A 4 -38.52 -77.37 -28.65
CA ASP A 4 -38.66 -77.24 -27.18
C ASP A 4 -37.89 -78.19 -26.23
N THR A 5 -37.12 -77.73 -25.24
CA THR A 5 -37.62 -76.98 -24.07
C THR A 5 -36.44 -76.51 -23.19
N PHE A 6 -36.49 -75.27 -22.70
CA PHE A 6 -36.24 -74.81 -21.32
C PHE A 6 -35.63 -73.40 -21.27
N LYS A 7 -36.50 -72.42 -20.97
CA LYS A 7 -36.17 -71.09 -20.45
C LYS A 7 -35.89 -71.20 -18.94
N GLN A 8 -34.83 -70.53 -18.47
CA GLN A 8 -34.86 -69.72 -17.23
C GLN A 8 -33.61 -68.82 -17.10
N THR A 9 -33.85 -67.52 -17.34
CA THR A 9 -33.36 -66.31 -16.63
C THR A 9 -31.94 -66.24 -16.05
N ILE A 10 -31.11 -65.34 -16.61
CA ILE A 10 -29.95 -64.69 -15.98
C ILE A 10 -30.05 -63.17 -16.24
N PRO A 11 -29.82 -62.28 -15.25
CA PRO A 11 -30.04 -60.84 -15.40
C PRO A 11 -28.89 -60.13 -16.10
N ALA A 12 -29.23 -59.16 -16.95
CA ALA A 12 -28.28 -58.26 -17.60
C ALA A 12 -27.75 -57.22 -16.59
N MET A 13 -26.42 -57.07 -16.50
CA MET A 13 -25.78 -56.00 -15.75
C MET A 13 -24.64 -55.34 -16.56
N ILE A 14 -24.85 -54.05 -16.76
CA ILE A 14 -23.89 -52.94 -16.84
C ILE A 14 -23.08 -52.84 -18.14
N THR A 15 -23.71 -52.22 -19.14
CA THR A 15 -23.01 -51.48 -20.20
C THR A 15 -22.60 -50.11 -19.68
N THR A 16 -21.32 -49.81 -19.85
CA THR A 16 -20.60 -48.58 -19.49
C THR A 16 -21.32 -47.32 -20.00
N THR A 17 -21.80 -46.48 -19.09
CA THR A 17 -22.37 -45.17 -19.40
C THR A 17 -21.25 -44.14 -19.61
N LEU A 18 -21.15 -43.61 -20.83
CA LEU A 18 -20.42 -42.38 -21.16
C LEU A 18 -20.98 -41.18 -20.36
N PRO A 19 -20.17 -40.15 -20.07
CA PRO A 19 -20.63 -38.97 -19.34
C PRO A 19 -21.71 -38.23 -20.15
N ILE A 20 -22.82 -37.94 -19.49
CA ILE A 20 -23.96 -37.20 -20.04
C ILE A 20 -23.50 -35.75 -20.26
N HIS A 21 -23.29 -35.36 -21.52
CA HIS A 21 -23.22 -33.94 -21.88
C HIS A 21 -24.56 -33.26 -21.52
N PRO A 22 -24.57 -32.20 -20.70
CA PRO A 22 -25.80 -31.45 -20.44
C PRO A 22 -26.30 -30.85 -21.76
N LYS A 23 -27.60 -31.06 -22.05
CA LYS A 23 -28.26 -30.54 -23.26
C LYS A 23 -28.04 -29.03 -23.39
N ILE A 24 -27.36 -28.62 -24.46
CA ILE A 24 -27.12 -27.21 -24.80
C ILE A 24 -28.48 -26.57 -25.15
N PRO A 25 -28.92 -25.52 -24.45
CA PRO A 25 -30.09 -24.73 -24.83
C PRO A 25 -29.87 -24.09 -26.21
N THR A 26 -30.74 -24.39 -27.17
CA THR A 26 -30.56 -24.13 -28.61
C THR A 26 -30.73 -22.68 -29.08
N SER A 27 -30.82 -21.68 -28.20
CA SER A 27 -31.12 -20.29 -28.58
C SER A 27 -30.07 -19.24 -28.19
N SER A 28 -29.03 -19.56 -27.43
CA SER A 28 -28.03 -18.57 -27.01
C SER A 28 -26.80 -18.56 -27.92
N HIS A 29 -26.45 -17.39 -28.45
CA HIS A 29 -25.21 -17.19 -29.22
C HIS A 29 -23.96 -17.38 -28.34
N LEU A 30 -24.05 -17.03 -27.05
CA LEU A 30 -22.96 -17.22 -26.08
C LEU A 30 -22.66 -18.70 -25.85
N LEU A 31 -23.71 -19.54 -25.74
CA LEU A 31 -23.57 -20.98 -25.49
C LEU A 31 -23.09 -21.77 -26.72
N LYS A 32 -22.96 -21.10 -27.88
CA LYS A 32 -22.36 -21.69 -29.09
C LYS A 32 -20.84 -21.51 -29.13
N LEU A 33 -20.28 -20.67 -28.28
CA LEU A 33 -18.83 -20.49 -28.20
C LEU A 33 -18.17 -21.73 -27.57
N PRO A 34 -16.92 -22.06 -27.97
CA PRO A 34 -16.06 -22.98 -27.24
C PRO A 34 -15.92 -22.60 -25.77
N SER A 35 -15.76 -23.59 -24.88
CA SER A 35 -15.63 -23.36 -23.44
C SER A 35 -14.46 -22.44 -23.09
N GLU A 36 -13.36 -22.52 -23.82
CA GLU A 36 -12.15 -21.73 -23.62
C GLU A 36 -12.42 -20.23 -23.84
N LEU A 37 -13.18 -19.89 -24.89
CA LEU A 37 -13.57 -18.51 -25.17
C LEU A 37 -14.56 -17.98 -24.13
N ILE A 38 -15.45 -18.84 -23.63
CA ILE A 38 -16.36 -18.46 -22.55
C ILE A 38 -15.55 -18.22 -21.26
N GLU A 39 -14.63 -19.10 -20.91
CA GLU A 39 -13.75 -18.94 -19.74
C GLU A 39 -12.92 -17.65 -19.81
N GLU A 40 -12.38 -17.31 -20.99
CA GLU A 40 -11.67 -16.06 -21.23
C GLU A 40 -12.59 -14.85 -21.02
N ILE A 41 -13.82 -14.87 -21.55
CA ILE A 41 -14.82 -13.82 -21.30
C ILE A 41 -15.12 -13.70 -19.80
N LEU A 42 -15.25 -14.82 -19.09
CA LEU A 42 -15.54 -14.83 -17.66
C LEU A 42 -14.39 -14.23 -16.82
N LEU A 43 -13.13 -14.29 -17.27
CA LEU A 43 -12.00 -13.67 -16.56
C LEU A 43 -12.08 -12.14 -16.48
N TYR A 44 -12.81 -11.50 -17.40
CA TYR A 44 -13.01 -10.05 -17.40
C TYR A 44 -14.14 -9.59 -16.46
N LEU A 45 -14.89 -10.52 -15.88
CA LEU A 45 -16.01 -10.21 -15.00
C LEU A 45 -15.56 -10.15 -13.55
N ASP A 46 -16.19 -9.28 -12.77
CA ASP A 46 -15.94 -9.25 -11.34
C ASP A 46 -16.57 -10.47 -10.62
N PRO A 47 -16.12 -10.78 -9.39
CA PRO A 47 -16.68 -11.88 -8.61
C PRO A 47 -18.20 -11.83 -8.37
N PHE A 48 -18.84 -10.66 -8.38
CA PHE A 48 -20.30 -10.52 -8.25
C PHE A 48 -21.03 -10.89 -9.52
N ASP A 49 -20.56 -10.41 -10.67
CA ASP A 49 -21.08 -10.79 -11.98
C ASP A 49 -20.95 -12.31 -12.20
N LEU A 50 -19.85 -12.89 -11.74
CA LEU A 50 -19.66 -14.34 -11.74
C LEU A 50 -20.69 -15.06 -10.86
N THR A 51 -21.01 -14.54 -9.68
CA THR A 51 -22.09 -15.11 -8.86
C THR A 51 -23.45 -15.02 -9.55
N SER A 52 -23.72 -13.92 -10.26
CA SER A 52 -24.94 -13.76 -11.06
C SER A 52 -24.99 -14.81 -12.17
N ILE A 53 -23.90 -15.01 -12.92
CA ILE A 53 -23.79 -16.02 -13.98
C ILE A 53 -24.04 -17.43 -13.46
N ILE A 54 -23.52 -17.77 -12.26
CA ILE A 54 -23.74 -19.07 -11.62
C ILE A 54 -25.24 -19.38 -11.42
N THR A 55 -26.09 -18.36 -11.30
CA THR A 55 -27.54 -18.55 -11.13
C THR A 55 -28.32 -18.69 -12.44
N THR A 56 -27.69 -18.45 -13.60
CA THR A 56 -28.39 -18.39 -14.90
C THR A 56 -28.66 -19.76 -15.51
N CYS A 57 -27.63 -20.58 -15.76
CA CYS A 57 -27.77 -21.90 -16.35
C CYS A 57 -26.67 -22.86 -15.87
N SER A 58 -26.93 -24.17 -15.91
CA SER A 58 -26.02 -25.19 -15.38
C SER A 58 -24.66 -25.22 -16.05
N TYR A 59 -24.59 -24.98 -17.37
CA TYR A 59 -23.34 -24.99 -18.12
C TYR A 59 -22.43 -23.80 -17.78
N LEU A 60 -22.97 -22.58 -17.81
CA LEU A 60 -22.20 -21.40 -17.38
C LEU A 60 -21.86 -21.48 -15.88
N ALA A 61 -22.74 -22.07 -15.08
CA ALA A 61 -22.49 -22.28 -13.66
C ALA A 61 -21.40 -23.33 -13.39
N SER A 62 -21.10 -24.26 -14.30
CA SER A 62 -19.92 -25.12 -14.17
C SER A 62 -18.63 -24.36 -14.51
N LEU A 63 -18.64 -23.54 -15.57
CA LEU A 63 -17.46 -22.75 -15.98
C LEU A 63 -17.13 -21.64 -14.97
N ALA A 64 -18.13 -20.88 -14.51
CA ALA A 64 -17.95 -19.82 -13.52
C ALA A 64 -17.58 -20.33 -12.11
N ARG A 65 -17.73 -21.63 -11.84
CA ARG A 65 -17.23 -22.28 -10.61
C ARG A 65 -15.84 -22.89 -10.78
N SER A 66 -15.24 -22.81 -11.97
CA SER A 66 -13.88 -23.30 -12.23
C SER A 66 -12.88 -22.65 -11.29
N ASP A 67 -12.06 -23.47 -10.62
CA ASP A 67 -11.14 -22.96 -9.60
C ASP A 67 -9.99 -22.14 -10.20
N ALA A 68 -9.65 -22.38 -11.47
CA ALA A 68 -8.66 -21.58 -12.20
C ALA A 68 -9.09 -20.11 -12.36
N LEU A 69 -10.39 -19.88 -12.57
CA LEU A 69 -10.95 -18.54 -12.65
C LEU A 69 -10.87 -17.83 -11.28
N TRP A 70 -11.22 -18.53 -10.20
CA TRP A 70 -11.14 -17.95 -8.86
C TRP A 70 -9.69 -17.77 -8.39
N HIS A 71 -8.75 -18.63 -8.84
CA HIS A 71 -7.31 -18.43 -8.63
C HIS A 71 -6.86 -17.09 -9.20
N PHE A 72 -7.27 -16.75 -10.43
CA PHE A 72 -6.96 -15.46 -11.04
C PHE A 72 -7.42 -14.30 -10.17
N HIS A 73 -8.68 -14.28 -9.73
CA HIS A 73 -9.19 -13.20 -8.87
C HIS A 73 -8.49 -13.10 -7.51
N VAL A 74 -8.16 -14.23 -6.88
CA VAL A 74 -7.39 -14.20 -5.62
C VAL A 74 -5.97 -13.67 -5.90
N GLN A 75 -5.31 -14.15 -6.96
CA GLN A 75 -3.93 -13.78 -7.29
C GLN A 75 -3.77 -12.27 -7.56
N GLN A 76 -4.77 -11.62 -8.16
CA GLN A 76 -4.77 -10.16 -8.36
C GLN A 76 -4.77 -9.36 -7.03
N ASN A 77 -5.20 -9.96 -5.94
CA ASN A 77 -5.25 -9.33 -4.62
C ASN A 77 -4.02 -9.64 -3.74
N VAL A 78 -3.08 -10.43 -4.26
CA VAL A 78 -1.95 -10.94 -3.50
C VAL A 78 -0.64 -10.66 -4.25
N PRO A 79 -0.19 -9.39 -4.27
CA PRO A 79 1.07 -9.02 -4.90
C PRO A 79 2.27 -9.59 -4.12
N GLY A 80 3.39 -9.79 -4.83
CA GLY A 80 4.65 -10.26 -4.24
C GLY A 80 4.80 -11.77 -4.07
N ILE A 81 3.71 -12.55 -4.18
CA ILE A 81 3.77 -14.02 -4.14
C ILE A 81 2.90 -14.64 -5.22
N LYS A 82 3.30 -15.82 -5.71
CA LYS A 82 2.49 -16.64 -6.61
C LYS A 82 1.82 -17.75 -5.82
N LEU A 83 0.49 -17.73 -5.74
CA LEU A 83 -0.27 -18.76 -5.05
C LEU A 83 -0.26 -20.06 -5.85
N ILE A 84 0.16 -21.14 -5.17
CA ILE A 84 0.18 -22.50 -5.71
C ILE A 84 -0.95 -23.37 -5.13
N SER A 85 -1.59 -22.93 -4.06
CA SER A 85 -2.64 -23.67 -3.35
C SER A 85 -3.69 -22.73 -2.76
N PRO A 86 -4.97 -23.13 -2.69
CA PRO A 86 -6.03 -22.41 -1.99
C PRO A 86 -6.01 -22.64 -0.46
N PHE A 87 -5.01 -23.36 0.07
CA PHE A 87 -4.88 -23.62 1.50
C PHE A 87 -5.02 -22.32 2.32
N PRO A 88 -5.73 -22.34 3.46
CA PRO A 88 -6.36 -23.49 4.14
C PRO A 88 -7.76 -23.86 3.62
N CYS A 89 -8.26 -23.21 2.58
CA CYS A 89 -9.55 -23.53 1.98
C CYS A 89 -9.44 -24.70 0.99
N LEU A 90 -10.59 -25.28 0.64
CA LEU A 90 -10.66 -26.40 -0.31
C LEU A 90 -10.59 -25.93 -1.77
N SER A 91 -10.82 -24.64 -2.03
CA SER A 91 -10.84 -24.04 -3.36
C SER A 91 -10.57 -22.54 -3.29
N TYR A 92 -10.05 -21.94 -4.36
CA TYR A 92 -9.81 -20.49 -4.44
C TYR A 92 -11.11 -19.70 -4.32
N ARG A 93 -12.24 -20.25 -4.79
CA ARG A 93 -13.55 -19.63 -4.57
C ARG A 93 -13.88 -19.50 -3.08
N GLN A 94 -13.63 -20.54 -2.29
CA GLN A 94 -13.83 -20.51 -0.85
C GLN A 94 -12.86 -19.54 -0.18
N LEU A 95 -11.60 -19.52 -0.62
CA LEU A 95 -10.60 -18.59 -0.12
C LEU A 95 -11.00 -17.13 -0.39
N TYR A 96 -11.44 -16.83 -1.61
CA TYR A 96 -11.91 -15.51 -1.98
C TYR A 96 -13.07 -15.07 -1.08
N ALA A 97 -14.08 -15.94 -0.92
CA ALA A 97 -15.23 -15.68 -0.07
C ALA A 97 -14.86 -15.55 1.43
N ALA A 98 -13.84 -16.26 1.89
CA ALA A 98 -13.41 -16.23 3.28
C ALA A 98 -12.80 -14.87 3.66
N HIS A 99 -12.11 -14.19 2.76
CA HIS A 99 -11.50 -12.87 3.05
C HIS A 99 -12.32 -11.69 2.54
N PHE A 100 -13.36 -11.92 1.75
CA PHE A 100 -14.25 -10.86 1.30
C PHE A 100 -14.89 -10.11 2.49
N PRO A 101 -14.94 -8.77 2.49
CA PRO A 101 -14.53 -7.82 1.45
C PRO A 101 -13.08 -7.28 1.56
N HIS A 102 -12.24 -7.87 2.40
CA HIS A 102 -10.96 -7.28 2.84
C HIS A 102 -9.78 -7.43 1.86
N TRP A 103 -9.99 -8.00 0.67
CA TRP A 103 -8.93 -8.22 -0.31
C TRP A 103 -8.23 -6.96 -0.81
N PHE A 104 -8.88 -5.80 -0.72
CA PHE A 104 -8.25 -4.52 -1.02
C PHE A 104 -7.06 -4.20 -0.10
N ILE A 105 -7.05 -4.74 1.12
CA ILE A 105 -5.98 -4.51 2.11
C ILE A 105 -4.63 -5.01 1.57
N PRO A 106 -4.42 -6.32 1.32
CA PRO A 106 -3.16 -6.83 0.79
C PRO A 106 -2.89 -6.38 -0.66
N ARG A 107 -3.94 -6.12 -1.45
CA ARG A 107 -3.80 -5.61 -2.83
C ARG A 107 -3.07 -4.27 -2.88
N ASN A 108 -3.40 -3.35 -1.98
CA ASN A 108 -2.80 -2.01 -1.97
C ASN A 108 -1.44 -1.95 -1.29
N LYS A 109 -1.02 -3.01 -0.57
CA LYS A 109 0.30 -3.20 0.07
C LYS A 109 0.64 -2.21 1.18
N VAL A 110 0.65 -0.91 0.88
CA VAL A 110 1.16 0.17 1.72
C VAL A 110 -0.01 0.94 2.31
N TRP A 111 0.03 1.15 3.63
CA TRP A 111 -0.96 1.96 4.32
C TRP A 111 -0.27 2.85 5.35
N PHE A 112 -0.71 4.11 5.45
CA PHE A 112 -0.19 5.07 6.41
C PHE A 112 -1.32 5.60 7.30
N GLY A 113 -1.02 5.67 8.60
CA GLY A 113 -1.99 5.92 9.66
C GLY A 113 -2.03 7.36 10.16
N SER A 114 -3.20 7.78 10.60
CA SER A 114 -3.51 9.11 11.12
C SER A 114 -2.99 9.37 12.55
N GLN A 115 -1.96 8.66 13.02
CA GLN A 115 -1.49 8.73 14.40
C GLN A 115 -0.79 10.07 14.74
N ASP A 116 -1.45 10.93 15.53
CA ASP A 116 -0.98 12.19 16.13
C ASP A 116 -0.09 13.11 15.28
N MET A 117 1.24 13.14 15.52
CA MET A 117 2.25 13.83 14.71
C MET A 117 3.12 12.82 13.94
N VAL A 118 3.40 11.67 14.55
CA VAL A 118 4.40 10.71 14.09
C VAL A 118 3.95 9.79 12.96
N GLY A 119 2.66 9.45 12.93
CA GLY A 119 2.13 8.51 11.94
C GLY A 119 2.56 7.08 12.15
N LYS A 120 2.20 6.24 11.19
CA LYS A 120 2.59 4.84 11.15
C LYS A 120 2.49 4.31 9.74
N LEU A 121 3.56 3.72 9.24
CA LEU A 121 3.58 3.03 7.96
C LEU A 121 3.43 1.53 8.20
N ILE A 122 2.44 0.91 7.55
CA ILE A 122 2.21 -0.54 7.64
C ILE A 122 2.25 -1.15 6.24
N ILE A 123 2.81 -2.36 6.18
CA ILE A 123 2.80 -3.20 4.99
C ILE A 123 1.88 -4.37 5.24
N THR A 124 0.97 -4.59 4.30
CA THR A 124 -0.05 -5.65 4.36
C THR A 124 0.17 -6.66 3.26
N ARG A 125 -0.02 -7.93 3.60
CA ARG A 125 0.17 -9.07 2.69
C ARG A 125 -0.78 -10.21 3.04
N TYR A 126 -0.90 -11.18 2.15
CA TYR A 126 -1.57 -12.45 2.44
C TYR A 126 -0.53 -13.53 2.74
N ASN A 127 -0.70 -14.23 3.85
CA ASN A 127 0.12 -15.36 4.24
C ASN A 127 -0.55 -16.68 3.81
N PRO A 128 -0.05 -17.37 2.77
CA PRO A 128 -0.64 -18.62 2.28
C PRO A 128 -0.44 -19.80 3.24
N VAL A 129 0.53 -19.72 4.17
CA VAL A 129 0.77 -20.78 5.16
C VAL A 129 -0.27 -20.75 6.26
N LEU A 130 -0.67 -19.55 6.70
CA LEU A 130 -1.68 -19.39 7.75
C LEU A 130 -3.09 -19.17 7.20
N GLY A 131 -3.22 -18.77 5.94
CA GLY A 131 -4.50 -18.38 5.36
C GLY A 131 -4.99 -17.02 5.86
N GLN A 132 -4.08 -16.11 6.18
CA GLN A 132 -4.43 -14.86 6.86
C GLN A 132 -4.02 -13.64 6.04
N ILE A 133 -4.81 -12.58 6.11
CA ILE A 133 -4.36 -11.24 5.72
C ILE A 133 -3.69 -10.63 6.94
N GLU A 134 -2.42 -10.28 6.78
CA GLU A 134 -1.57 -9.74 7.83
C GLU A 134 -1.16 -8.32 7.48
N GLY A 135 -0.93 -7.49 8.50
CA GLY A 135 -0.38 -6.15 8.36
C GLY A 135 0.54 -5.81 9.52
N TYR A 136 1.76 -5.42 9.19
CA TYR A 136 2.81 -5.14 10.16
C TYR A 136 3.34 -3.74 9.98
N GLN A 137 3.78 -3.11 11.08
CA GLN A 137 4.49 -1.84 11.00
C GLN A 137 5.82 -2.04 10.28
N LEU A 138 6.10 -1.18 9.30
CA LEU A 138 7.43 -1.02 8.76
C LEU A 138 8.24 -0.14 9.72
N VAL A 139 9.36 -0.66 10.19
CA VAL A 139 10.27 0.06 11.07
C VAL A 139 11.65 0.11 10.43
N ALA A 140 12.40 1.15 10.75
CA ALA A 140 13.79 1.29 10.36
C ALA A 140 14.65 1.51 11.60
N GLU A 141 15.76 0.79 11.67
CA GLU A 141 16.75 0.95 12.73
C GLU A 141 17.99 1.64 12.18
N ARG A 142 18.46 2.63 12.93
CA ARG A 142 19.78 3.23 12.71
C ARG A 142 20.84 2.28 13.25
N LEU A 143 21.62 1.68 12.36
CA LEU A 143 22.81 0.92 12.73
C LEU A 143 23.91 1.87 13.26
N PRO A 144 24.90 1.39 14.03
CA PRO A 144 26.01 2.22 14.49
C PRO A 144 26.67 2.94 13.31
N THR A 145 26.61 4.27 13.33
CA THR A 145 27.08 5.13 12.24
C THR A 145 28.48 5.64 12.53
N THR A 146 29.33 5.70 11.53
CA THR A 146 30.57 6.48 11.56
C THR A 146 30.27 7.90 11.11
N SER A 147 30.70 8.87 11.90
CA SER A 147 30.66 10.29 11.51
C SER A 147 32.04 10.71 11.03
N ARG A 148 32.07 11.46 9.92
CA ARG A 148 33.31 12.01 9.35
C ARG A 148 33.07 13.45 8.93
N PHE A 149 34.11 14.27 8.99
CA PHE A 149 34.07 15.59 8.36
C PHE A 149 34.13 15.43 6.84
N TRP A 150 33.49 16.35 6.13
CA TRP A 150 33.56 16.38 4.68
C TRP A 150 34.96 16.81 4.23
N ASP A 151 35.55 16.04 3.31
CA ASP A 151 36.90 16.28 2.80
C ASP A 151 37.09 17.70 2.21
N ASP A 152 36.04 18.26 1.58
CA ASP A 152 36.08 19.57 0.92
C ASP A 152 35.65 20.73 1.85
N ASP A 153 34.86 20.44 2.87
CA ASP A 153 34.41 21.40 3.89
C ASP A 153 34.53 20.76 5.28
N GLY A 154 35.66 21.03 5.93
CA GLY A 154 36.01 20.43 7.22
C GLY A 154 35.11 20.85 8.39
N GLU A 155 34.16 21.77 8.19
CA GLU A 155 33.16 22.14 9.19
C GLU A 155 31.87 21.32 9.05
N VAL A 156 31.66 20.65 7.91
CA VAL A 156 30.45 19.89 7.65
C VAL A 156 30.60 18.43 8.10
N LEU A 157 29.64 17.97 8.90
CA LEU A 157 29.57 16.59 9.37
C LEU A 157 28.75 15.72 8.42
N ILE A 158 29.35 14.62 7.96
CA ILE A 158 28.70 13.55 7.22
C ILE A 158 28.53 12.37 8.17
N GLU A 159 27.28 12.01 8.48
CA GLU A 159 26.96 10.78 9.20
C GLU A 159 26.62 9.68 8.21
N ASP A 160 27.37 8.57 8.22
CA ASP A 160 27.05 7.45 7.34
C ASP A 160 25.69 6.85 7.72
N PHE A 161 24.86 6.55 6.72
CA PHE A 161 23.53 6.01 6.92
C PHE A 161 23.36 4.70 6.14
N ASN A 162 23.04 3.62 6.85
CA ASN A 162 22.70 2.32 6.30
C ASN A 162 21.54 1.76 7.15
N PRO A 163 20.30 2.16 6.86
CA PRO A 163 19.14 1.78 7.66
C PRO A 163 18.80 0.31 7.49
N ASN A 164 18.44 -0.36 8.59
CA ASN A 164 17.86 -1.70 8.54
C ASN A 164 16.34 -1.60 8.56
N CYS A 165 15.70 -1.69 7.39
CA CYS A 165 14.24 -1.71 7.28
C CYS A 165 13.70 -3.13 7.49
N ARG A 166 12.73 -3.29 8.40
CA ARG A 166 12.10 -4.58 8.70
C ARG A 166 10.64 -4.43 9.10
N LEU A 167 9.88 -5.51 8.97
CA LEU A 167 8.55 -5.59 9.56
C LEU A 167 8.65 -5.92 11.06
N ASN A 168 7.84 -5.26 11.89
CA ASN A 168 7.70 -5.63 13.28
C ASN A 168 6.76 -6.85 13.42
N LEU A 169 7.30 -8.05 13.18
CA LEU A 169 6.54 -9.30 13.18
C LEU A 169 5.98 -9.72 14.54
N GLU A 170 6.54 -9.18 15.64
CA GLU A 170 6.08 -9.48 17.00
C GLU A 170 4.72 -8.86 17.32
N GLN A 171 4.33 -7.81 16.59
CA GLN A 171 3.12 -7.03 16.85
C GLN A 171 2.33 -6.83 15.55
N PRO A 172 1.52 -7.82 15.13
CA PRO A 172 0.62 -7.65 13.99
C PRO A 172 -0.43 -6.58 14.31
N ILE A 173 -0.56 -5.60 13.41
CA ILE A 173 -1.60 -4.57 13.46
C ILE A 173 -2.87 -5.09 12.81
N ILE A 174 -2.72 -5.87 11.73
CA ILE A 174 -3.81 -6.53 11.04
C ILE A 174 -3.55 -8.04 11.07
N SER A 175 -4.55 -8.80 11.47
CA SER A 175 -4.62 -10.26 11.32
C SER A 175 -6.08 -10.63 11.10
N LEU A 176 -6.40 -11.04 9.87
CA LEU A 176 -7.73 -11.51 9.45
C LEU A 176 -7.62 -12.98 9.04
N ASP A 177 -8.34 -13.86 9.74
CA ASP A 177 -8.25 -15.31 9.56
C ASP A 177 -9.42 -15.88 8.74
N THR A 178 -9.11 -16.73 7.76
CA THR A 178 -10.10 -17.57 7.06
C THR A 178 -10.98 -18.43 7.98
N LEU A 179 -10.48 -18.87 9.15
CA LEU A 179 -11.14 -19.88 9.99
C LEU A 179 -12.14 -19.30 10.98
N GLU A 180 -12.01 -18.04 11.40
CA GLU A 180 -12.97 -17.42 12.33
C GLU A 180 -14.30 -17.06 11.65
N ILE A 181 -14.29 -16.79 10.34
CA ILE A 181 -15.49 -16.40 9.57
C ILE A 181 -16.46 -17.58 9.39
N LYS A 182 -15.98 -18.83 9.47
CA LYS A 182 -16.85 -20.02 9.49
C LYS A 182 -17.76 -20.10 10.73
N LYS A 183 -17.43 -19.41 11.82
CA LYS A 183 -18.22 -19.45 13.08
C LYS A 183 -19.31 -18.39 13.15
N SER A 184 -19.26 -17.37 12.30
CA SER A 184 -20.17 -16.23 12.39
C SER A 184 -20.76 -15.92 11.03
N GLY A 185 -22.06 -16.20 10.86
CA GLY A 185 -22.87 -15.72 9.74
C GLY A 185 -23.07 -14.20 9.79
N LYS A 186 -21.98 -13.43 9.83
CA LYS A 186 -22.00 -11.98 9.96
C LYS A 186 -22.55 -11.35 8.68
N ARG A 187 -23.40 -10.34 8.85
CA ARG A 187 -23.84 -9.46 7.75
C ARG A 187 -22.69 -8.57 7.28
N PHE A 188 -22.73 -8.13 6.02
CA PHE A 188 -21.75 -7.22 5.40
C PHE A 188 -21.45 -5.95 6.23
N SER A 189 -22.41 -5.48 7.02
CA SER A 189 -22.32 -4.28 7.87
C SER A 189 -21.71 -4.52 9.27
N GLU A 190 -21.34 -5.75 9.62
CA GLU A 190 -20.81 -6.08 10.95
C GLU A 190 -19.29 -5.93 10.99
N ALA A 191 -18.79 -5.23 12.02
CA ALA A 191 -17.37 -5.04 12.21
C ALA A 191 -16.64 -6.39 12.39
N THR A 192 -15.53 -6.55 11.69
CA THR A 192 -14.64 -7.70 11.86
C THR A 192 -13.86 -7.48 13.15
N THR A 193 -14.14 -8.30 14.16
CA THR A 193 -13.36 -8.36 15.39
C THR A 193 -11.97 -8.88 15.02
N MET A 194 -10.93 -8.14 15.39
CA MET A 194 -9.56 -8.52 15.13
C MET A 194 -8.85 -8.88 16.43
N LYS A 195 -7.93 -9.84 16.38
CA LYS A 195 -6.91 -10.00 17.41
C LYS A 195 -5.77 -9.06 17.06
N ILE A 196 -5.74 -7.89 17.69
CA ILE A 196 -4.63 -6.94 17.59
C ILE A 196 -3.86 -7.03 18.90
N ASP A 197 -2.56 -7.37 18.84
CA ASP A 197 -1.64 -7.18 19.96
C ASP A 197 -1.10 -5.75 19.87
N TRP A 198 -1.72 -4.83 20.61
CA TRP A 198 -1.30 -3.44 20.66
C TRP A 198 -0.13 -3.27 21.64
N PRO A 199 0.93 -2.49 21.31
CA PRO A 199 1.99 -2.20 22.26
C PRO A 199 1.44 -1.44 23.46
N ARG A 200 1.78 -1.91 24.67
CA ARG A 200 1.36 -1.38 25.98
C ARG A 200 1.58 0.13 26.20
N GLN A 201 2.31 0.78 25.31
CA GLN A 201 2.74 2.19 25.37
C GLN A 201 1.64 3.24 25.22
N PHE A 202 0.41 2.88 24.77
CA PHE A 202 -0.74 3.80 24.77
C PHE A 202 -1.85 3.42 25.75
N LEU A 203 -1.62 2.40 26.59
CA LEU A 203 -2.50 2.16 27.74
C LEU A 203 -2.05 3.11 28.86
N PRO A 204 -2.97 3.84 29.51
CA PRO A 204 -2.63 4.55 30.74
C PRO A 204 -1.93 3.57 31.68
N ARG A 205 -0.78 3.95 32.25
CA ARG A 205 -0.08 3.16 33.28
C ARG A 205 -1.01 3.03 34.49
N THR A 206 -1.87 2.03 34.49
CA THR A 206 -2.67 1.64 35.65
C THR A 206 -2.24 0.26 36.11
N SER A 207 -1.94 0.16 37.39
CA SER A 207 -1.39 -0.99 38.12
C SER A 207 -2.37 -2.15 38.31
N ASP A 208 -3.27 -2.42 37.36
CA ASP A 208 -4.30 -3.45 37.48
C ASP A 208 -4.08 -4.60 36.49
N PRO A 209 -3.71 -5.81 36.96
CA PRO A 209 -3.48 -7.00 36.12
C PRO A 209 -4.75 -7.62 35.53
N SER A 210 -5.95 -7.13 35.86
CA SER A 210 -7.21 -7.87 35.66
C SER A 210 -8.06 -7.44 34.45
N ARG A 211 -7.58 -6.57 33.55
CA ARG A 211 -8.40 -6.15 32.39
C ARG A 211 -8.24 -7.04 31.17
N HIS A 212 -9.25 -7.89 30.99
CA HIS A 212 -9.63 -8.49 29.72
C HIS A 212 -9.58 -7.48 28.57
N LEU A 213 -8.87 -7.86 27.52
CA LEU A 213 -8.70 -7.22 26.21
C LEU A 213 -10.04 -6.66 25.70
N THR A 214 -10.23 -5.34 25.72
CA THR A 214 -11.30 -4.72 24.96
C THR A 214 -11.02 -4.98 23.47
N PRO A 215 -11.91 -5.64 22.73
CA PRO A 215 -11.67 -6.00 21.34
C PRO A 215 -11.55 -4.76 20.47
N TYR A 216 -10.56 -4.77 19.58
CA TYR A 216 -10.42 -3.80 18.50
C TYR A 216 -11.23 -4.25 17.28
N TYR A 217 -11.70 -3.30 16.51
CA TYR A 217 -12.55 -3.57 15.36
C TYR A 217 -12.05 -2.86 14.11
N LEU A 218 -11.99 -3.59 13.00
CA LEU A 218 -11.84 -2.99 11.68
C LEU A 218 -13.18 -2.39 11.24
N SER A 219 -13.18 -1.10 10.95
CA SER A 219 -14.29 -0.39 10.36
C SER A 219 -13.95 -0.02 8.92
N LEU A 220 -14.80 -0.45 8.00
CA LEU A 220 -14.68 -0.11 6.57
C LEU A 220 -15.22 1.30 6.33
N ALA A 221 -14.59 2.04 5.42
CA ALA A 221 -15.00 3.39 5.07
C ALA A 221 -15.94 3.41 3.85
N LYS A 222 -16.77 4.44 3.76
CA LYS A 222 -17.64 4.70 2.59
C LYS A 222 -16.95 5.63 1.60
N GLU A 223 -17.05 5.36 0.31
CA GLU A 223 -16.36 6.13 -0.75
C GLU A 223 -16.80 7.61 -0.82
N ASN A 224 -18.08 7.89 -0.55
CA ASN A 224 -18.65 9.25 -0.54
C ASN A 224 -18.59 9.93 0.84
N ALA A 225 -17.73 9.49 1.76
CA ALA A 225 -17.49 10.19 3.03
C ALA A 225 -16.62 11.45 2.86
N THR A 226 -16.69 12.09 1.68
CA THR A 226 -16.06 13.37 1.40
C THR A 226 -16.82 14.44 2.17
N GLY A 227 -16.25 14.94 3.25
CA GLY A 227 -16.74 16.17 3.86
C GLY A 227 -16.68 17.29 2.83
N ASN A 228 -17.74 18.10 2.73
CA ASN A 228 -17.70 19.32 1.91
C ASN A 228 -16.48 20.16 2.34
N GLU A 229 -15.59 20.47 1.40
CA GLU A 229 -14.36 21.24 1.65
C GLU A 229 -14.62 22.65 2.22
N GLU A 230 -15.87 23.10 2.20
CA GLU A 230 -16.32 24.40 2.71
C GLU A 230 -16.33 24.51 4.25
N ASN A 231 -16.27 23.40 4.98
CA ASN A 231 -16.17 23.43 6.44
C ASN A 231 -14.70 23.37 6.90
N HIS A 232 -14.16 24.53 7.28
CA HIS A 232 -12.80 24.71 7.80
C HIS A 232 -12.48 23.90 9.08
N ASP A 233 -13.49 23.33 9.76
CA ASP A 233 -13.35 22.57 11.01
C ASP A 233 -13.16 21.05 10.81
N VAL A 234 -13.11 20.57 9.56
CA VAL A 234 -13.03 19.14 9.25
C VAL A 234 -11.60 18.71 8.96
N GLN A 235 -11.06 17.81 9.80
CA GLN A 235 -9.77 17.18 9.53
C GLN A 235 -9.91 16.07 8.50
N LEU A 236 -9.34 16.28 7.31
CA LEU A 236 -9.36 15.31 6.21
C LEU A 236 -8.10 14.45 6.19
N TRP A 237 -8.25 13.21 5.72
CA TRP A 237 -7.16 12.24 5.57
C TRP A 237 -7.23 11.50 4.23
N PRO A 238 -6.13 11.35 3.48
CA PRO A 238 -4.77 11.82 3.78
C PRO A 238 -4.61 13.35 3.93
N PRO A 239 -3.50 13.84 4.50
CA PRO A 239 -3.14 15.26 4.50
C PRO A 239 -3.00 15.82 3.08
N LYS A 240 -3.27 17.11 2.89
CA LYS A 240 -3.37 17.76 1.56
C LYS A 240 -2.11 17.58 0.69
N LEU A 241 -0.94 17.63 1.30
CA LEU A 241 0.33 17.51 0.58
C LEU A 241 0.56 16.10 0.02
N ILE A 242 -0.02 15.06 0.62
CA ILE A 242 0.01 13.72 0.06
C ILE A 242 -1.05 13.64 -1.05
N PRO A 243 -0.65 13.37 -2.31
CA PRO A 243 -1.61 13.20 -3.40
C PRO A 243 -2.50 11.99 -3.13
N ALA A 244 -3.81 12.18 -3.25
CA ALA A 244 -4.80 11.14 -3.00
C ALA A 244 -6.00 11.35 -3.93
N ARG A 245 -6.61 10.25 -4.39
CA ARG A 245 -7.83 10.31 -5.20
C ARG A 245 -9.03 10.73 -4.34
N ASN A 246 -9.17 10.12 -3.16
CA ASN A 246 -10.24 10.40 -2.20
C ASN A 246 -9.65 10.78 -0.83
N ARG A 247 -10.35 11.66 -0.10
CA ARG A 247 -10.04 12.02 1.28
C ARG A 247 -11.25 11.77 2.17
N PHE A 248 -10.99 11.40 3.42
CA PHE A 248 -11.97 10.94 4.40
C PHE A 248 -11.91 11.84 5.63
N GLN A 249 -13.07 12.16 6.19
CA GLN A 249 -13.15 12.90 7.44
C GLN A 249 -12.67 12.05 8.62
N ILE A 250 -11.84 12.62 9.49
CA ILE A 250 -11.39 12.03 10.75
C ILE A 250 -11.97 12.82 11.93
N GLY A 251 -12.27 12.13 13.02
CA GLY A 251 -12.55 12.76 14.33
C GLY A 251 -13.99 13.22 14.55
N GLY A 252 -14.93 12.88 13.66
CA GLY A 252 -16.35 13.21 13.82
C GLY A 252 -17.15 12.23 14.71
N PRO A 253 -18.20 12.69 15.42
CA PRO A 253 -19.10 11.83 16.19
C PRO A 253 -19.91 10.84 15.32
N HIS A 254 -19.91 11.02 14.00
CA HIS A 254 -20.65 10.23 13.01
C HIS A 254 -19.94 8.94 12.52
N CYS A 255 -18.82 8.52 13.13
CA CYS A 255 -18.05 7.34 12.71
C CYS A 255 -18.85 6.01 12.59
N ASN A 256 -20.05 5.93 13.17
CA ASN A 256 -20.94 4.77 13.03
C ASN A 256 -21.97 4.89 11.88
N GLU A 257 -22.30 6.11 11.43
CA GLU A 257 -23.29 6.37 10.37
C GLU A 257 -22.66 6.32 8.95
N GLU A 258 -21.33 6.33 8.87
CA GLU A 258 -20.55 6.33 7.62
C GLU A 258 -20.09 4.93 7.16
N ARG A 259 -20.61 3.84 7.76
CA ARG A 259 -20.25 2.48 7.33
C ARG A 259 -20.96 2.10 6.01
N PRO A 260 -20.26 1.44 5.08
CA PRO A 260 -20.87 0.99 3.83
C PRO A 260 -21.95 -0.06 4.12
N GLN A 261 -23.15 0.15 3.59
CA GLN A 261 -24.25 -0.83 3.69
C GLN A 261 -24.22 -1.82 2.53
N ARG A 262 -23.61 -1.43 1.41
CA ARG A 262 -23.45 -2.22 0.19
C ARG A 262 -21.98 -2.23 -0.22
N TYR A 263 -21.57 -3.27 -0.94
CA TYR A 263 -20.20 -3.35 -1.46
C TYR A 263 -19.85 -2.19 -2.41
N SER A 264 -20.80 -1.72 -3.21
CA SER A 264 -20.62 -0.57 -4.10
C SER A 264 -20.36 0.76 -3.37
N GLU A 265 -20.55 0.80 -2.05
CA GLU A 265 -20.26 1.98 -1.23
C GLU A 265 -18.89 1.89 -0.56
N LEU A 266 -18.24 0.72 -0.59
CA LEU A 266 -16.99 0.45 0.12
C LEU A 266 -15.84 1.24 -0.51
N SER A 267 -15.16 2.04 0.30
CA SER A 267 -13.87 2.60 -0.08
C SER A 267 -12.78 1.54 0.04
N GLU A 268 -12.06 1.31 -1.06
CA GLU A 268 -10.85 0.49 -1.06
C GLU A 268 -9.59 1.30 -0.75
N GLN A 269 -9.70 2.61 -0.53
CA GLN A 269 -8.56 3.51 -0.29
C GLN A 269 -8.34 3.84 1.19
N CYS A 270 -9.29 3.46 2.06
CA CYS A 270 -9.27 3.83 3.47
C CYS A 270 -10.00 2.80 4.34
N PHE A 271 -9.50 2.60 5.55
CA PHE A 271 -10.20 1.92 6.63
C PHE A 271 -9.81 2.52 7.98
N SER A 272 -10.56 2.21 9.03
CA SER A 272 -10.24 2.64 10.39
C SER A 272 -10.17 1.46 11.34
N ILE A 273 -9.24 1.51 12.30
CA ILE A 273 -9.16 0.59 13.43
C ILE A 273 -9.68 1.33 14.65
N GLN A 274 -10.74 0.79 15.26
CA GLN A 274 -11.44 1.40 16.38
C GLN A 274 -11.21 0.61 17.68
N HIS A 275 -10.97 1.33 18.76
CA HIS A 275 -10.87 0.80 20.11
C HIS A 275 -11.87 1.48 21.05
N LYS A 276 -12.74 0.67 21.67
CA LYS A 276 -13.65 1.17 22.71
C LYS A 276 -12.92 1.26 24.04
N ILE A 277 -12.68 2.47 24.51
CA ILE A 277 -12.11 2.73 25.83
C ILE A 277 -13.19 2.46 26.89
N ASN A 278 -12.82 1.76 27.96
CA ASN A 278 -13.76 1.41 29.03
C ASN A 278 -14.33 2.69 29.68
N PRO A 279 -15.66 2.84 29.77
CA PRO A 279 -16.31 4.04 30.30
C PRO A 279 -15.97 4.33 31.77
N ARG A 280 -15.40 3.38 32.52
CA ARG A 280 -14.94 3.61 33.90
C ARG A 280 -13.64 4.43 34.00
N ILE A 281 -13.00 4.82 32.89
CA ILE A 281 -11.73 5.58 32.89
C ILE A 281 -11.95 7.07 32.56
N MET A 282 -13.03 7.45 31.86
CA MET A 282 -13.26 8.84 31.45
C MET A 282 -14.74 9.19 31.60
N ASP A 283 -15.05 10.38 32.13
CA ASP A 283 -16.43 10.84 32.36
C ASP A 283 -17.11 11.40 31.08
N ASN A 284 -16.42 11.44 29.94
CA ASN A 284 -16.94 12.05 28.71
C ASN A 284 -17.32 11.00 27.62
N PRO A 285 -18.62 10.86 27.29
CA PRO A 285 -19.15 9.88 26.32
C PRO A 285 -18.51 9.89 24.92
N SER A 286 -18.10 11.07 24.44
CA SER A 286 -17.57 11.29 23.10
C SER A 286 -16.10 10.91 22.93
N MET A 287 -15.36 10.66 24.02
CA MET A 287 -13.96 10.20 23.99
C MET A 287 -13.80 8.69 24.17
N HIS A 288 -14.89 7.92 24.18
CA HIS A 288 -14.84 6.47 24.40
C HIS A 288 -14.38 5.65 23.19
N LEU A 289 -14.09 6.29 22.05
CA LEU A 289 -13.64 5.62 20.84
C LEU A 289 -12.35 6.25 20.33
N CYS A 290 -11.23 5.53 20.47
CA CYS A 290 -10.01 5.89 19.76
C CYS A 290 -10.07 5.23 18.37
N SER A 291 -10.00 6.03 17.32
CA SER A 291 -10.03 5.56 15.93
C SER A 291 -8.75 5.98 15.22
N LEU A 292 -8.02 5.01 14.68
CA LEU A 292 -6.89 5.24 13.80
C LEU A 292 -7.32 4.97 12.36
N THR A 293 -7.27 5.99 11.52
CA THR A 293 -7.62 5.88 10.11
C THR A 293 -6.37 5.66 9.29
N TYR A 294 -6.42 4.68 8.40
CA TYR A 294 -5.35 4.34 7.47
C TYR A 294 -5.81 4.65 6.06
N ALA A 295 -4.93 5.28 5.29
CA ALA A 295 -5.12 5.47 3.87
C ALA A 295 -3.98 4.81 3.11
N THR A 296 -4.23 4.48 1.84
CA THR A 296 -3.20 3.93 0.95
C THR A 296 -2.63 4.98 0.00
N LEU A 297 -1.48 4.68 -0.58
CA LEU A 297 -0.88 5.45 -1.66
C LEU A 297 -1.20 4.78 -3.00
N ASP A 298 -1.50 5.57 -4.01
CA ASP A 298 -1.56 5.06 -5.38
C ASP A 298 -0.19 4.49 -5.78
N PRO A 299 -0.10 3.24 -6.29
CA PRO A 299 1.15 2.65 -6.76
C PRO A 299 1.97 3.56 -7.69
N GLN A 300 1.29 4.39 -8.49
CA GLN A 300 1.96 5.32 -9.40
C GLN A 300 2.78 6.38 -8.66
N LEU A 301 2.47 6.69 -7.40
CA LEU A 301 3.16 7.72 -6.59
C LEU A 301 4.47 7.23 -5.98
N TYR A 302 4.66 5.91 -5.82
CA TYR A 302 5.86 5.33 -5.22
C TYR A 302 6.59 4.32 -6.12
N THR A 303 6.14 4.14 -7.36
CA THR A 303 6.83 3.32 -8.36
C THR A 303 7.74 4.22 -9.22
N PRO A 304 9.07 4.02 -9.20
CA PRO A 304 9.97 4.79 -10.04
C PRO A 304 9.75 4.47 -11.52
N THR A 305 9.90 5.47 -12.38
CA THR A 305 9.86 5.32 -13.84
C THR A 305 11.18 5.77 -14.45
N ARG A 306 11.40 5.51 -15.75
CA ARG A 306 12.60 6.00 -16.44
C ARG A 306 12.74 7.52 -16.37
N GLU A 307 11.63 8.25 -16.45
CA GLU A 307 11.62 9.72 -16.42
C GLU A 307 11.57 10.29 -15.00
N LYS A 308 11.00 9.53 -14.05
CA LYS A 308 10.85 9.91 -12.65
C LYS A 308 11.50 8.86 -11.76
N PRO A 309 12.84 8.74 -11.82
CA PRO A 309 13.53 7.64 -11.17
C PRO A 309 13.59 7.80 -9.66
N TYR A 310 13.45 9.00 -9.10
CA TYR A 310 13.49 9.26 -7.64
C TYR A 310 12.15 9.00 -6.93
N ARG A 311 11.06 8.86 -7.69
CA ARG A 311 9.71 8.60 -7.17
C ARG A 311 9.69 7.33 -6.33
N GLY A 312 9.30 7.39 -5.06
CA GLY A 312 9.34 6.21 -4.19
C GLY A 312 9.01 6.46 -2.74
N ILE A 313 8.98 5.37 -1.96
CA ILE A 313 9.05 5.43 -0.50
C ILE A 313 10.53 5.32 -0.11
N TRP A 314 10.96 6.22 0.75
CA TRP A 314 12.33 6.34 1.21
C TRP A 314 12.38 6.36 2.72
N VAL A 315 13.55 6.08 3.27
CA VAL A 315 13.87 6.25 4.67
C VAL A 315 15.00 7.26 4.81
N GLY A 316 14.92 8.16 5.78
CA GLY A 316 15.96 9.15 6.08
C GLY A 316 16.32 9.17 7.57
N ASP A 317 17.54 9.62 7.88
CA ASP A 317 18.01 9.83 9.25
C ASP A 317 17.73 11.27 9.71
N TYR A 318 16.91 11.39 10.75
CA TYR A 318 16.58 12.66 11.41
C TYR A 318 17.25 12.77 12.79
N SER A 319 18.43 12.16 12.92
CA SER A 319 19.31 12.26 14.09
C SER A 319 18.61 11.88 15.39
N GLY A 320 18.36 12.85 16.28
CA GLY A 320 17.73 12.59 17.58
C GLY A 320 16.31 12.04 17.50
N HIS A 321 15.63 12.21 16.37
CA HIS A 321 14.28 11.69 16.12
C HIS A 321 14.29 10.27 15.53
N GLY A 322 15.45 9.80 15.05
CA GLY A 322 15.61 8.48 14.46
C GLY A 322 15.29 8.43 12.97
N CYS A 323 14.95 7.22 12.50
CA CYS A 323 14.63 6.98 11.09
C CYS A 323 13.16 7.29 10.80
N GLU A 324 12.92 7.96 9.68
CA GLU A 324 11.58 8.28 9.23
C GLU A 324 11.36 7.93 7.76
N PHE A 325 10.13 7.56 7.43
CA PHE A 325 9.72 7.23 6.07
C PHE A 325 9.11 8.43 5.36
N LEU A 326 9.55 8.65 4.13
CA LEU A 326 9.13 9.73 3.26
C LEU A 326 8.54 9.17 1.96
N LEU A 327 7.55 9.87 1.42
CA LEU A 327 7.17 9.78 0.02
C LEU A 327 8.01 10.82 -0.73
N LEU A 328 8.93 10.36 -1.58
CA LEU A 328 9.58 11.24 -2.56
C LEU A 328 8.64 11.34 -3.76
N HIS A 329 7.84 12.39 -3.75
CA HIS A 329 6.90 12.71 -4.80
C HIS A 329 7.64 13.46 -5.92
N GLN A 330 7.48 12.96 -7.14
CA GLN A 330 7.92 13.67 -8.35
C GLN A 330 6.68 13.94 -9.22
N PRO A 331 6.08 15.14 -9.13
CA PRO A 331 4.93 15.50 -9.93
C PRO A 331 5.22 15.30 -11.42
N ASP A 332 4.18 14.91 -12.16
CA ASP A 332 4.23 14.91 -13.61
C ASP A 332 4.32 16.35 -14.10
N ASN A 333 5.15 16.58 -15.12
CA ASN A 333 5.31 17.92 -15.67
C ASN A 333 4.05 18.24 -16.51
N PRO A 334 3.53 19.49 -16.45
CA PRO A 334 2.36 19.88 -17.23
C PRO A 334 2.60 19.71 -18.74
N ASP A 335 3.82 19.99 -19.19
CA ASP A 335 4.23 19.83 -20.57
C ASP A 335 5.04 18.53 -20.76
N PRO A 336 4.77 17.73 -21.80
CA PRO A 336 5.59 16.55 -22.12
C PRO A 336 7.02 16.96 -22.49
N PHE A 337 7.96 16.02 -22.39
CA PHE A 337 9.34 16.29 -22.80
C PHE A 337 9.39 16.43 -24.33
N ASP A 338 9.81 17.60 -24.82
CA ASP A 338 9.99 17.83 -26.25
C ASP A 338 11.39 17.38 -26.67
N GLU A 339 11.48 16.19 -27.26
CA GLU A 339 12.73 15.66 -27.78
C GLU A 339 13.37 16.52 -28.88
N SER A 340 12.57 17.31 -29.60
CA SER A 340 13.05 18.15 -30.71
C SER A 340 13.72 19.44 -30.23
N ALA A 341 13.47 19.85 -28.98
CA ALA A 341 14.10 21.00 -28.37
C ALA A 341 15.59 20.77 -28.06
N VAL A 342 16.00 19.50 -27.91
CA VAL A 342 17.39 19.12 -27.64
C VAL A 342 18.14 18.98 -28.95
N ILE A 343 18.80 20.06 -29.37
CA ILE A 343 19.60 20.08 -30.61
C ILE A 343 21.03 19.64 -30.30
N ARG A 344 21.59 18.77 -31.15
CA ARG A 344 22.97 18.30 -31.04
C ARG A 344 23.95 19.44 -31.34
N GLU A 345 24.97 19.59 -30.52
CA GLU A 345 26.01 20.61 -30.76
C GLU A 345 27.01 20.15 -31.84
N ILE A 346 27.69 21.11 -32.47
CA ILE A 346 28.57 20.85 -33.64
C ILE A 346 29.71 19.90 -33.29
N ASP A 347 30.26 20.01 -32.08
CA ASP A 347 31.42 19.25 -31.61
C ASP A 347 31.04 18.09 -30.66
N GLU A 348 29.74 17.86 -30.45
CA GLU A 348 29.24 16.83 -29.53
C GLU A 348 29.23 15.46 -30.21
N THR A 349 29.75 14.44 -29.51
CA THR A 349 29.68 13.06 -30.00
C THR A 349 28.23 12.57 -29.95
N LEU A 350 27.91 11.53 -30.74
CA LEU A 350 26.55 10.97 -30.70
C LEU A 350 26.20 10.39 -29.31
N GLU A 351 27.20 9.83 -28.63
CA GLU A 351 27.02 9.24 -27.30
C GLU A 351 26.74 10.33 -26.24
N ASP A 352 27.50 11.42 -26.27
CA ASP A 352 27.30 12.56 -25.37
C ASP A 352 25.93 13.22 -25.60
N PHE A 353 25.50 13.32 -26.87
CA PHE A 353 24.19 13.86 -27.22
C PHE A 353 23.03 13.01 -26.66
N GLU A 354 23.08 11.69 -26.83
CA GLU A 354 22.04 10.81 -26.32
C GLU A 354 22.03 10.78 -24.78
N LEU A 355 23.21 10.84 -24.14
CA LEU A 355 23.31 10.95 -22.69
C LEU A 355 22.67 12.25 -22.20
N ARG A 356 23.02 13.39 -22.80
CA ARG A 356 22.43 14.69 -22.45
C ARG A 356 20.92 14.71 -22.66
N LYS A 357 20.43 14.12 -23.75
CA LYS A 357 19.00 13.99 -24.03
C LYS A 357 18.28 13.16 -22.95
N GLU A 358 18.89 12.07 -22.50
CA GLU A 358 18.35 11.27 -21.39
C GLU A 358 18.39 12.02 -20.07
N GLU A 359 19.48 12.73 -19.76
CA GLU A 359 19.60 13.55 -18.57
C GLU A 359 18.57 14.68 -18.54
N GLU A 360 18.34 15.40 -19.65
CA GLU A 360 17.32 16.45 -19.73
C GLU A 360 15.89 15.88 -19.60
N ARG A 361 15.67 14.62 -20.00
CA ARG A 361 14.39 13.92 -19.80
C ARG A 361 14.17 13.57 -18.33
N ILE A 362 15.22 13.15 -17.62
CA ILE A 362 15.17 12.71 -16.22
C ILE A 362 15.16 13.89 -15.24
N TYR A 363 16.07 14.82 -15.43
CA TYR A 363 16.32 15.96 -14.55
C TYR A 363 15.41 17.12 -14.92
N ARG A 364 14.13 17.01 -14.55
CA ARG A 364 13.13 18.06 -14.76
C ARG A 364 12.01 18.05 -13.72
N GLY A 365 11.54 19.24 -13.39
CA GLY A 365 10.48 19.46 -12.40
C GLY A 365 11.01 19.39 -10.97
N SER A 366 10.11 19.18 -10.01
CA SER A 366 10.42 19.15 -8.59
C SER A 366 10.65 17.74 -8.03
N ILE A 367 11.33 17.69 -6.89
CA ILE A 367 11.29 16.57 -5.94
C ILE A 367 10.75 17.12 -4.62
N GLU A 368 9.66 16.52 -4.14
CA GLU A 368 9.01 16.86 -2.87
C GLU A 368 9.12 15.68 -1.92
N ALA A 369 9.87 15.82 -0.83
CA ALA A 369 9.93 14.80 0.21
C ALA A 369 8.83 15.07 1.23
N ILE A 370 7.79 14.23 1.25
CA ILE A 370 6.64 14.37 2.16
C ILE A 370 6.73 13.28 3.23
N LYS A 371 6.63 13.65 4.51
CA LYS A 371 6.73 12.72 5.63
C LYS A 371 5.54 11.75 5.68
N LEU A 372 5.77 10.45 5.54
CA LEU A 372 4.77 9.40 5.82
C LEU A 372 4.75 9.01 7.29
N THR A 373 5.94 9.05 7.90
CA THR A 373 6.12 9.17 9.35
C THR A 373 6.88 10.44 9.63
N GLY A 374 6.65 11.05 10.79
CA GLY A 374 7.36 12.26 11.19
C GLY A 374 7.60 12.32 12.68
N ASP A 375 7.78 13.54 13.16
CA ASP A 375 8.18 13.83 14.52
C ASP A 375 7.41 15.06 15.06
N PRO A 376 7.58 15.44 16.35
CA PRO A 376 6.89 16.61 16.91
C PRO A 376 7.30 17.96 16.28
N ASN A 377 8.50 18.06 15.71
CA ASN A 377 8.97 19.24 15.01
C ASN A 377 8.40 19.28 13.59
N VAL A 378 8.65 18.27 12.75
CA VAL A 378 8.06 18.19 11.39
C VAL A 378 7.18 16.94 11.31
N PRO A 379 5.85 17.09 11.41
CA PRO A 379 4.95 15.96 11.50
C PRO A 379 4.73 15.25 10.17
N ARG A 380 4.15 14.04 10.23
CA ARG A 380 3.69 13.35 9.02
C ARG A 380 2.72 14.23 8.23
N GLY A 381 2.75 14.07 6.92
CA GLY A 381 1.96 14.86 6.00
C GLY A 381 2.62 16.17 5.58
N GLU A 382 3.64 16.64 6.32
CA GLU A 382 4.40 17.84 5.96
C GLU A 382 5.57 17.53 5.03
N HIS A 383 6.07 18.56 4.37
CA HIS A 383 7.33 18.44 3.63
C HIS A 383 8.48 18.30 4.62
N SER A 384 9.42 17.40 4.34
CA SER A 384 10.74 17.46 4.97
C SER A 384 11.67 18.39 4.19
N PHE A 385 11.61 18.34 2.86
CA PHE A 385 12.34 19.24 1.98
C PHE A 385 11.72 19.28 0.59
N ILE A 386 12.05 20.32 -0.17
CA ILE A 386 11.62 20.52 -1.54
C ILE A 386 12.82 20.94 -2.39
N ALA A 387 13.12 20.20 -3.46
CA ALA A 387 13.96 20.68 -4.55
C ALA A 387 13.03 21.11 -5.68
N ALA A 388 12.78 22.41 -5.79
CA ALA A 388 11.75 22.96 -6.68
C ALA A 388 12.05 22.76 -8.18
N ASP A 389 13.33 22.61 -8.54
CA ASP A 389 13.77 22.33 -9.90
C ASP A 389 15.05 21.48 -9.85
N ILE A 390 15.02 20.28 -10.41
CA ILE A 390 16.20 19.40 -10.51
C ILE A 390 16.93 19.49 -11.86
N SER A 391 16.43 20.34 -12.78
CA SER A 391 17.05 20.58 -14.08
C SER A 391 18.32 21.41 -13.98
N ASN A 392 18.92 21.74 -15.13
CA ASN A 392 20.09 22.60 -15.21
C ASN A 392 19.87 24.01 -14.61
N LYS A 393 18.62 24.47 -14.47
CA LYS A 393 18.32 25.75 -13.80
C LYS A 393 18.44 25.65 -12.28
N GLY A 394 18.12 24.49 -11.71
CA GLY A 394 18.24 24.23 -10.28
C GLY A 394 19.61 23.69 -9.86
N LEU A 395 20.40 23.22 -10.82
CA LEU A 395 21.76 22.74 -10.63
C LEU A 395 22.66 23.85 -10.08
N ILE A 396 23.39 23.53 -9.00
CA ILE A 396 24.44 24.39 -8.43
C ILE A 396 25.79 23.97 -9.02
N TYR A 397 26.13 22.68 -8.91
CA TYR A 397 27.35 22.11 -9.47
C TYR A 397 27.25 20.58 -9.60
N ILE A 398 28.20 19.99 -10.33
CA ILE A 398 28.47 18.55 -10.32
C ILE A 398 29.60 18.29 -9.33
N ALA A 399 29.33 17.45 -8.34
CA ALA A 399 30.26 17.13 -7.27
C ALA A 399 31.53 16.45 -7.82
N LYS A 400 32.69 16.92 -7.38
CA LYS A 400 34.02 16.39 -7.77
C LYS A 400 34.74 15.72 -6.59
N ASP A 401 34.23 15.92 -5.38
CA ASP A 401 34.77 15.39 -4.15
C ASP A 401 34.66 13.87 -4.12
N LYS A 402 35.41 13.25 -3.22
CA LYS A 402 35.48 11.79 -3.13
C LYS A 402 34.17 11.16 -2.66
N ALA A 403 33.37 11.85 -1.85
CA ALA A 403 32.15 11.31 -1.27
C ALA A 403 30.99 11.29 -2.27
N PHE A 404 30.88 12.33 -3.11
CA PHE A 404 29.75 12.53 -4.03
C PHE A 404 30.15 12.64 -5.50
N LYS A 405 31.34 12.17 -5.89
CA LYS A 405 31.86 12.29 -7.26
C LYS A 405 30.82 11.95 -8.33
N GLY A 406 30.54 12.92 -9.19
CA GLY A 406 29.60 12.82 -10.31
C GLY A 406 28.13 13.10 -9.96
N ALA A 407 27.79 13.28 -8.68
CA ALA A 407 26.43 13.60 -8.27
C ALA A 407 26.06 15.03 -8.68
N ARG A 408 24.82 15.21 -9.11
CA ARG A 408 24.23 16.53 -9.32
C ARG A 408 23.84 17.12 -7.97
N VAL A 409 24.32 18.32 -7.68
CA VAL A 409 23.94 19.07 -6.49
C VAL A 409 22.99 20.18 -6.91
N VAL A 410 21.75 20.13 -6.43
CA VAL A 410 20.68 21.06 -6.81
C VAL A 410 20.20 21.86 -5.60
N ARG A 411 19.62 23.03 -5.85
CA ARG A 411 19.01 23.86 -4.81
C ARG A 411 17.84 23.11 -4.15
N SER A 412 17.80 23.15 -2.83
CA SER A 412 16.77 22.51 -2.01
C SER A 412 16.40 23.43 -0.85
N ALA A 413 15.22 23.24 -0.30
CA ALA A 413 14.74 23.95 0.88
C ALA A 413 14.27 22.91 1.90
N GLY A 414 14.92 22.86 3.07
CA GLY A 414 14.55 21.96 4.16
C GLY A 414 13.54 22.61 5.09
N HIS A 415 12.50 21.87 5.48
CA HIS A 415 11.47 22.36 6.40
C HIS A 415 11.91 22.08 7.84
N ILE A 416 11.87 23.12 8.67
CA ILE A 416 12.17 23.01 10.10
C ILE A 416 11.09 23.72 10.90
N ALA A 417 10.90 23.29 12.15
CA ALA A 417 10.04 23.97 13.10
C ALA A 417 10.49 23.69 14.53
N ALA A 418 9.99 24.48 15.48
CA ALA A 418 10.09 24.17 16.89
C ALA A 418 9.15 23.02 17.27
N ASP A 419 9.27 22.54 18.52
CA ASP A 419 8.41 21.48 19.06
C ASP A 419 6.92 21.79 18.83
N MET A 420 6.14 20.74 18.55
CA MET A 420 4.73 20.81 18.17
C MET A 420 4.46 21.62 16.88
N PHE A 421 5.40 21.56 15.92
CA PHE A 421 5.32 22.22 14.62
C PHE A 421 5.07 23.74 14.71
N GLN A 422 5.71 24.40 15.68
CA GLN A 422 5.54 25.84 15.88
C GLN A 422 6.60 26.64 15.12
N ASN A 423 6.20 27.81 14.59
CA ASN A 423 7.07 28.73 13.86
C ASN A 423 7.83 28.04 12.71
N ASP A 424 7.11 27.23 11.95
CA ASP A 424 7.67 26.47 10.86
C ASP A 424 8.15 27.40 9.73
N HIS A 425 9.26 27.03 9.10
CA HIS A 425 9.81 27.73 7.95
C HIS A 425 10.78 26.86 7.18
N PHE A 426 11.10 27.27 5.96
CA PHE A 426 12.10 26.62 5.14
C PHE A 426 13.46 27.29 5.28
N ILE A 427 14.52 26.49 5.36
CA ILE A 427 15.91 26.95 5.32
C ILE A 427 16.59 26.45 4.05
N GLU A 428 17.61 27.18 3.62
CA GLU A 428 18.40 26.83 2.44
C GLU A 428 19.16 25.52 2.66
N CYS A 429 19.06 24.63 1.68
CA CYS A 429 19.72 23.34 1.65
C CYS A 429 20.21 23.01 0.24
N GLN A 430 20.96 21.92 0.12
CA GLN A 430 21.34 21.36 -1.17
C GLN A 430 20.96 19.89 -1.22
N LEU A 431 20.29 19.48 -2.29
CA LEU A 431 20.00 18.07 -2.52
C LEU A 431 21.06 17.49 -3.44
N ILE A 432 21.73 16.45 -2.96
CA ILE A 432 22.78 15.72 -3.67
C ILE A 432 22.15 14.45 -4.25
N LEU A 433 22.06 14.41 -5.57
CA LEU A 433 21.50 13.30 -6.34
C LEU A 433 22.56 12.20 -6.54
N GLY A 434 22.86 11.44 -5.48
CA GLY A 434 23.91 10.43 -5.48
C GLY A 434 23.65 9.24 -6.42
N SER A 435 22.48 8.61 -6.29
CA SER A 435 21.97 7.60 -7.23
C SER A 435 20.45 7.59 -7.22
N TYR A 436 19.82 6.82 -8.11
CA TYR A 436 18.37 6.65 -8.08
C TYR A 436 17.84 5.96 -6.83
N ASN A 437 18.71 5.37 -5.99
CA ASN A 437 18.31 4.73 -4.72
C ASN A 437 18.95 5.35 -3.48
N ARG A 438 19.79 6.39 -3.64
CA ARG A 438 20.48 7.05 -2.53
C ARG A 438 20.60 8.55 -2.78
N LEU A 439 20.04 9.33 -1.89
CA LEU A 439 20.10 10.80 -1.89
C LEU A 439 20.82 11.29 -0.64
N ALA A 440 21.29 12.53 -0.67
CA ALA A 440 21.74 13.21 0.53
C ALA A 440 21.24 14.66 0.54
N GLN A 441 20.80 15.13 1.71
CA GLN A 441 20.34 16.48 1.96
C GLN A 441 21.39 17.19 2.82
N HIS A 442 22.04 18.20 2.25
CA HIS A 442 22.98 19.06 2.96
C HIS A 442 22.24 20.24 3.58
N TRP A 443 22.16 20.26 4.90
CA TRP A 443 21.55 21.32 5.71
C TRP A 443 22.60 22.39 6.02
N ILE A 444 22.70 23.40 5.14
CA ILE A 444 23.77 24.42 5.18
C ILE A 444 23.84 25.10 6.55
N GLY A 445 22.70 25.53 7.08
CA GLY A 445 22.64 26.23 8.37
C GLY A 445 23.02 25.39 9.60
N PHE A 446 23.07 24.06 9.45
CA PHE A 446 23.43 23.13 10.52
C PHE A 446 24.80 22.47 10.31
N GLY A 447 25.44 22.67 9.15
CA GLY A 447 26.71 22.00 8.82
C GLY A 447 26.58 20.48 8.84
N GLN A 448 25.45 19.93 8.40
CA GLN A 448 25.17 18.49 8.46
C GLN A 448 24.63 17.95 7.13
N VAL A 449 25.03 16.74 6.78
CA VAL A 449 24.47 15.98 5.65
C VAL A 449 23.66 14.79 6.17
N SER A 450 22.38 14.73 5.81
CA SER A 450 21.48 13.58 6.06
C SER A 450 21.34 12.75 4.80
N PHE A 451 21.49 11.43 4.90
CA PHE A 451 21.25 10.54 3.77
C PHE A 451 19.83 10.01 3.76
N LEU A 452 19.37 9.65 2.56
CA LEU A 452 18.12 8.95 2.33
C LEU A 452 18.37 7.73 1.44
N GLU A 453 17.66 6.65 1.74
CA GLU A 453 17.72 5.41 0.99
C GLU A 453 16.32 4.96 0.55
N ARG A 454 16.20 4.50 -0.69
CA ARG A 454 14.93 4.00 -1.21
C ARG A 454 14.58 2.67 -0.54
N VAL A 455 13.35 2.56 -0.07
CA VAL A 455 12.81 1.30 0.45
C VAL A 455 12.18 0.50 -0.67
N ASN A 456 12.64 -0.73 -0.87
CA ASN A 456 11.97 -1.67 -1.76
C ASN A 456 10.82 -2.37 -1.01
N ILE A 457 9.59 -1.90 -1.24
CA ILE A 457 8.40 -2.41 -0.54
C ILE A 457 8.13 -3.88 -0.83
N ASP A 458 8.48 -4.34 -2.04
CA ASP A 458 8.12 -5.68 -2.48
C ASP A 458 8.90 -6.78 -1.73
N ASP A 459 10.05 -6.43 -1.14
CA ASP A 459 10.83 -7.33 -0.27
C ASP A 459 10.06 -7.73 1.01
N PHE A 460 9.03 -6.99 1.40
CA PHE A 460 8.26 -7.24 2.61
C PHE A 460 6.95 -8.01 2.35
N LEU A 461 6.61 -8.32 1.10
CA LEU A 461 5.34 -8.95 0.73
C LEU A 461 5.35 -10.47 0.86
N SER A 462 6.53 -11.09 0.84
CA SER A 462 6.66 -12.53 1.01
C SER A 462 6.87 -12.89 2.50
N PRO A 463 6.09 -13.83 3.07
CA PRO A 463 6.30 -14.31 4.44
C PRO A 463 7.62 -15.05 4.67
N SER A 464 8.34 -15.39 3.60
CA SER A 464 9.59 -16.16 3.63
C SER A 464 10.85 -15.30 3.69
N SER A 465 10.69 -13.98 3.81
CA SER A 465 11.79 -12.99 3.77
C SER A 465 12.31 -12.68 5.16
#